data_AF-A0A5N5WDB6-F1
#
_entry.id   AF-A0A5N5WDB6-F1
#
_cell.length_a   1.000
_cell.length_b   1.000
_cell.length_c   1.000
_cell.angle_alpha   90.00
_cell.angle_beta   90.00
_cell.angle_gamma   90.00
#
_symmetry.space_group_name_H-M   'P 1'
#
loop_
_entity.id
_entity.type
_entity.pdbx_description
1 polymer ?
#
loop_
_entity_poly.entity_id
_entity_poly.type
_entity_poly.pdbx_seq_one_letter_code
_entity_poly.pdbx_strand_id
1 'polypeptide(L)'
;MHAPENTPPTGENLRAALAGLLDGLPPRQAARAVERLIANYRGRTPTDAPVLRDRSDVAAYAAYRMPATFEAVRHALEAFRDRLPDWSPGSHVDLGGGTGAATWAVAAAWPEGERTTTVLDWAEPALALGAELAGTAASPALRAARWQRQVIGGGPAVPDGTDLVTVSYVLGELTDDARRSVVDQAARARAAVIVEPGTPEGYRRVIEARDRLIAAGFEVVAPCPHSAACPIEPGADWCHFSARVSRSSLHRQVKGGSLAYEDEKFSYVAAVRTTGGTDGLPAVRARVVRRPQIRKGQVLLELCTRDDGLRRETVTKRHGDLYRAARDTDWGDAWPPEGDED
;
A
#
# COMPACT_ATOMS: atom_id res chain seq x y z
N MET A 1 34.77 11.77 -15.27
CA MET A 1 33.56 12.16 -14.50
C MET A 1 32.37 11.84 -15.38
N HIS A 2 31.78 10.67 -15.20
CA HIS A 2 30.51 10.35 -15.86
C HIS A 2 29.42 11.18 -15.17
N ALA A 3 28.66 11.94 -15.95
CA ALA A 3 27.46 12.61 -15.47
C ALA A 3 26.51 11.55 -14.88
N PRO A 4 25.80 11.83 -13.78
CA PRO A 4 24.75 10.92 -13.34
C PRO A 4 23.70 10.86 -14.46
N GLU A 5 23.54 9.69 -15.06
CA GLU A 5 22.39 9.41 -15.92
C GLU A 5 21.14 9.67 -15.08
N ASN A 6 20.35 10.67 -15.48
CA ASN A 6 19.06 10.99 -14.89
C ASN A 6 18.12 9.79 -15.08
N THR A 7 18.24 8.81 -14.20
CA THR A 7 17.35 7.66 -14.15
C THR A 7 16.01 8.16 -13.61
N PRO A 8 14.91 8.01 -14.36
CA PRO A 8 13.60 8.50 -13.92
C PRO A 8 13.18 7.80 -12.60
N PRO A 9 12.47 8.49 -11.70
CA PRO A 9 11.94 7.89 -10.48
C PRO A 9 11.19 6.58 -10.77
N THR A 10 11.27 5.59 -9.86
CA THR A 10 10.69 4.25 -10.07
C THR A 10 9.20 4.28 -10.46
N GLY A 11 8.42 5.24 -9.95
CA GLY A 11 7.02 5.43 -10.34
C GLY A 11 6.81 5.95 -11.77
N GLU A 12 7.76 6.73 -12.33
CA GLU A 12 7.77 7.11 -13.74
C GLU A 12 8.16 5.93 -14.63
N ASN A 13 9.17 5.17 -14.22
CA ASN A 13 9.58 3.96 -14.93
C ASN A 13 8.46 2.91 -15.00
N LEU A 14 7.72 2.70 -13.90
CA LEU A 14 6.53 1.83 -13.90
C LEU A 14 5.47 2.31 -14.89
N ARG A 15 5.15 3.61 -14.88
CA ARG A 15 4.17 4.19 -15.80
C ARG A 15 4.60 4.05 -17.26
N ALA A 16 5.87 4.24 -17.56
CA ALA A 16 6.42 4.05 -18.90
C ALA A 16 6.36 2.59 -19.33
N ALA A 17 6.73 1.65 -18.47
CA ALA A 17 6.66 0.21 -18.75
C ALA A 17 5.20 -0.25 -19.02
N LEU A 18 4.26 0.22 -18.20
CA LEU A 18 2.82 -0.05 -18.40
C LEU A 18 2.28 0.58 -19.69
N ALA A 19 2.75 1.77 -20.07
CA ALA A 19 2.35 2.40 -21.34
C ALA A 19 2.86 1.58 -22.54
N GLY A 20 4.12 1.14 -22.52
CA GLY A 20 4.68 0.29 -23.58
C GLY A 20 3.96 -1.05 -23.74
N LEU A 21 3.50 -1.67 -22.65
CA LEU A 21 2.66 -2.88 -22.72
C LEU A 21 1.34 -2.66 -23.47
N LEU A 22 0.73 -1.47 -23.30
CA LEU A 22 -0.55 -1.13 -23.91
C LEU A 22 -0.44 -0.75 -25.38
N ASP A 23 0.68 -0.14 -25.78
CA ASP A 23 0.95 0.20 -27.18
C ASP A 23 0.99 -1.07 -28.07
N GLY A 24 1.33 -2.21 -27.47
CA GLY A 24 1.28 -3.53 -28.13
C GLY A 24 -0.11 -4.15 -28.25
N LEU A 25 -1.18 -3.55 -27.70
CA LEU A 25 -2.54 -4.09 -27.72
C LEU A 25 -3.47 -3.29 -28.65
N PRO A 26 -4.34 -3.96 -29.42
CA PRO A 26 -5.40 -3.26 -30.15
C PRO A 26 -6.28 -2.44 -29.19
N PRO A 27 -6.53 -1.13 -29.45
CA PRO A 27 -7.25 -0.26 -28.51
C PRO A 27 -8.63 -0.77 -28.07
N ARG A 28 -9.36 -1.43 -28.99
CA ARG A 28 -10.68 -2.02 -28.70
C ARG A 28 -10.60 -3.22 -27.75
N GLN A 29 -9.50 -3.96 -27.77
CA GLN A 29 -9.29 -5.12 -26.91
C GLN A 29 -8.88 -4.68 -25.50
N ALA A 30 -7.99 -3.68 -25.40
CA ALA A 30 -7.64 -3.06 -24.11
C ALA A 30 -8.87 -2.46 -23.42
N ALA A 31 -9.68 -1.68 -24.13
CA ALA A 31 -10.91 -1.09 -23.58
C ALA A 31 -11.90 -2.14 -23.06
N ARG A 32 -12.19 -3.19 -23.86
CA ARG A 32 -13.09 -4.29 -23.45
C ARG A 32 -12.57 -5.08 -22.25
N ALA A 33 -11.26 -5.32 -22.19
CA ALA A 33 -10.65 -5.99 -21.04
C ALA A 33 -10.81 -5.16 -19.77
N VAL A 34 -10.56 -3.84 -19.82
CA VAL A 34 -10.76 -2.94 -18.68
C VAL A 34 -12.25 -2.82 -18.30
N GLU A 35 -13.18 -2.74 -19.26
CA GLU A 35 -14.63 -2.73 -18.98
C GLU A 35 -15.09 -4.00 -18.23
N ARG A 36 -14.63 -5.19 -18.66
CA ARG A 36 -14.91 -6.46 -17.96
C ARG A 36 -14.33 -6.46 -16.54
N LEU A 37 -13.12 -5.94 -16.37
CA LEU A 37 -12.48 -5.82 -15.05
C LEU A 37 -13.25 -4.87 -14.13
N ILE A 38 -13.70 -3.71 -14.62
CA ILE A 38 -14.52 -2.76 -13.86
C ILE A 38 -15.85 -3.39 -13.42
N ALA A 39 -16.50 -4.15 -14.29
CA ALA A 39 -17.76 -4.83 -13.98
C ALA A 39 -17.60 -5.91 -12.89
N ASN A 40 -16.51 -6.67 -12.94
CA ASN A 40 -16.24 -7.76 -11.98
C ASN A 40 -15.71 -7.27 -10.62
N TYR A 41 -15.05 -6.11 -10.57
CA TYR A 41 -14.47 -5.56 -9.33
C TYR A 41 -15.45 -4.69 -8.52
N ARG A 42 -16.57 -4.26 -9.13
CA ARG A 42 -17.67 -3.58 -8.42
C ARG A 42 -18.73 -4.53 -7.85
N GLY A 43 -18.55 -5.85 -8.01
CA GLY A 43 -19.40 -6.90 -7.45
C GLY A 43 -18.58 -7.92 -6.64
N ARG A 44 -19.27 -8.84 -5.92
CA ARG A 44 -18.63 -10.00 -5.31
C ARG A 44 -18.03 -10.87 -6.41
N THR A 45 -16.70 -11.01 -6.42
CA THR A 45 -15.99 -11.87 -7.37
C THR A 45 -16.43 -13.33 -7.15
N PRO A 46 -16.99 -14.02 -8.16
CA PRO A 46 -17.19 -15.46 -8.07
C PRO A 46 -15.83 -16.16 -8.03
N THR A 47 -15.64 -17.03 -7.05
CA THR A 47 -14.41 -17.81 -6.80
C THR A 47 -14.05 -18.82 -7.90
N ASP A 48 -14.87 -18.94 -8.94
CA ASP A 48 -14.93 -20.15 -9.77
C ASP A 48 -14.42 -19.97 -11.21
N ALA A 49 -13.96 -18.78 -11.60
CA ALA A 49 -13.33 -18.56 -12.91
C ALA A 49 -12.15 -17.59 -12.83
N PRO A 50 -10.98 -17.90 -13.44
CA PRO A 50 -9.87 -16.95 -13.47
C PRO A 50 -10.32 -15.65 -14.15
N VAL A 51 -10.19 -14.54 -13.43
CA VAL A 51 -10.44 -13.18 -13.96
C VAL A 51 -9.34 -12.81 -14.98
N LEU A 52 -8.17 -13.44 -14.86
CA LEU A 52 -6.98 -13.25 -15.68
C LEU A 52 -6.73 -14.50 -16.53
N ARG A 53 -7.35 -14.58 -17.72
CA ARG A 53 -7.31 -15.80 -18.56
C ARG A 53 -6.24 -15.75 -19.65
N ASP A 54 -5.97 -14.56 -20.16
CA ASP A 54 -5.02 -14.33 -21.24
C ASP A 54 -4.15 -13.08 -20.98
N ARG A 55 -3.08 -12.93 -21.77
CA ARG A 55 -2.11 -11.84 -21.63
C ARG A 55 -2.77 -10.46 -21.72
N SER A 56 -3.79 -10.31 -22.57
CA SER A 56 -4.46 -9.02 -22.76
C SER A 56 -5.27 -8.62 -21.52
N ASP A 57 -5.93 -9.58 -20.86
CA ASP A 57 -6.62 -9.35 -19.59
C ASP A 57 -5.66 -8.93 -18.47
N VAL A 58 -4.51 -9.60 -18.37
CA VAL A 58 -3.48 -9.25 -17.36
C VAL A 58 -2.87 -7.89 -17.64
N ALA A 59 -2.54 -7.57 -18.90
CA ALA A 59 -1.96 -6.28 -19.26
C ALA A 59 -2.95 -5.12 -19.01
N ALA A 60 -4.22 -5.32 -19.34
CA ALA A 60 -5.28 -4.37 -19.03
C ALA A 60 -5.47 -4.20 -17.52
N TYR A 61 -5.48 -5.30 -16.76
CA TYR A 61 -5.52 -5.27 -15.30
C TYR A 61 -4.33 -4.52 -14.70
N ALA A 62 -3.12 -4.84 -15.15
CA ALA A 62 -1.89 -4.24 -14.68
C ALA A 62 -1.91 -2.73 -14.89
N ALA A 63 -2.21 -2.28 -16.12
CA ALA A 63 -2.34 -0.86 -16.43
C ALA A 63 -3.43 -0.17 -15.62
N TYR A 64 -4.51 -0.89 -15.30
CA TYR A 64 -5.65 -0.37 -14.56
C TYR A 64 -5.43 -0.26 -13.04
N ARG A 65 -4.81 -1.28 -12.42
CA ARG A 65 -4.70 -1.40 -10.94
C ARG A 65 -3.30 -1.19 -10.39
N MET A 66 -2.24 -1.50 -11.14
CA MET A 66 -0.87 -1.38 -10.58
C MET A 66 -0.54 0.05 -10.16
N PRO A 67 -0.88 1.13 -10.91
CA PRO A 67 -0.57 2.48 -10.46
C PRO A 67 -1.21 2.84 -9.12
N ALA A 68 -2.48 2.45 -8.93
CA ALA A 68 -3.19 2.69 -7.67
C ALA A 68 -2.62 1.88 -6.51
N THR A 69 -2.30 0.60 -6.77
CA THR A 69 -1.70 -0.29 -5.77
C THR A 69 -0.30 0.18 -5.38
N PHE A 70 0.51 0.59 -6.36
CA PHE A 70 1.84 1.17 -6.16
C PHE A 70 1.77 2.40 -5.25
N GLU A 71 0.88 3.36 -5.53
CA GLU A 71 0.77 4.58 -4.72
C GLU A 71 0.28 4.31 -3.29
N ALA A 72 -0.66 3.39 -3.11
CA ALA A 72 -1.15 3.00 -1.78
C ALA A 72 -0.05 2.31 -0.95
N VAL A 73 0.70 1.38 -1.55
CA VAL A 73 1.81 0.71 -0.86
C VAL A 73 2.97 1.68 -0.63
N ARG A 74 3.30 2.55 -1.59
CA ARG A 74 4.32 3.59 -1.44
C ARG A 74 4.01 4.50 -0.25
N HIS A 75 2.77 4.96 -0.11
CA HIS A 75 2.35 5.75 1.04
C HIS A 75 2.52 5.01 2.37
N ALA A 76 2.13 3.73 2.43
CA ALA A 76 2.32 2.92 3.63
C ALA A 76 3.80 2.72 3.98
N LEU A 77 4.67 2.54 2.98
CA LEU A 77 6.12 2.40 3.15
C LEU A 77 6.80 3.71 3.53
N GLU A 78 6.33 4.85 3.03
CA GLU A 78 6.81 6.18 3.44
C GLU A 78 6.49 6.41 4.91
N ALA A 79 5.23 6.21 5.32
CA ALA A 79 4.84 6.30 6.71
C ALA A 79 5.59 5.30 7.62
N PHE A 80 6.03 4.16 7.09
CA PHE A 80 6.91 3.24 7.80
C PHE A 80 8.33 3.81 7.95
N ARG A 81 8.92 4.32 6.86
CA ARG A 81 10.29 4.85 6.84
C ARG A 81 10.44 6.13 7.65
N ASP A 82 9.43 6.99 7.69
CA ASP A 82 9.44 8.19 8.54
C ASP A 82 9.59 7.84 10.02
N ARG A 83 9.15 6.64 10.41
CA ARG A 83 9.22 6.12 11.78
C ARG A 83 10.49 5.32 12.05
N LEU A 84 11.11 4.80 11.00
CA LEU A 84 12.27 3.91 11.00
C LEU A 84 13.24 4.31 9.88
N PRO A 85 13.84 5.51 9.94
CA PRO A 85 14.61 6.06 8.81
C PRO A 85 15.87 5.25 8.47
N ASP A 86 16.49 4.62 9.48
CA ASP A 86 17.71 3.81 9.33
C ASP A 86 17.42 2.35 8.96
N TRP A 87 16.14 1.96 8.91
CA TRP A 87 15.76 0.59 8.60
C TRP A 87 15.69 0.37 7.09
N SER A 88 16.29 -0.74 6.63
CA SER A 88 16.15 -1.22 5.26
C SER A 88 16.09 -2.75 5.21
N PRO A 89 15.27 -3.34 4.32
CA PRO A 89 15.16 -4.79 4.20
C PRO A 89 16.23 -5.36 3.28
N GLY A 90 16.95 -6.39 3.73
CA GLY A 90 17.84 -7.21 2.89
C GLY A 90 17.10 -8.34 2.15
N SER A 91 15.89 -8.68 2.61
CA SER A 91 14.99 -9.64 1.97
C SER A 91 13.53 -9.17 1.99
N HIS A 92 12.81 -9.45 0.90
CA HIS A 92 11.40 -9.09 0.72
C HIS A 92 10.61 -10.24 0.08
N VAL A 93 9.43 -10.53 0.64
CA VAL A 93 8.44 -11.42 0.05
C VAL A 93 7.12 -10.67 -0.18
N ASP A 94 6.60 -10.72 -1.40
CA ASP A 94 5.32 -10.14 -1.78
C ASP A 94 4.27 -11.24 -1.92
N LEU A 95 3.44 -11.41 -0.88
CA LEU A 95 2.40 -12.44 -0.83
C LEU A 95 1.13 -11.97 -1.55
N GLY A 96 0.76 -12.69 -2.60
CA GLY A 96 -0.33 -12.27 -3.49
C GLY A 96 0.08 -11.08 -4.34
N GLY A 97 1.36 -11.01 -4.70
CA GLY A 97 1.92 -9.83 -5.34
C GLY A 97 1.43 -9.63 -6.79
N GLY A 98 0.83 -10.65 -7.42
CA GLY A 98 0.32 -10.59 -8.78
C GLY A 98 1.37 -10.10 -9.78
N THR A 99 1.10 -8.93 -10.36
CA THR A 99 2.00 -8.26 -11.32
C THR A 99 3.10 -7.42 -10.65
N GLY A 100 3.17 -7.42 -9.31
CA GLY A 100 4.28 -6.90 -8.50
C GLY A 100 4.20 -5.43 -8.11
N ALA A 101 3.02 -4.81 -8.04
CA ALA A 101 2.92 -3.37 -7.72
C ALA A 101 3.56 -3.00 -6.37
N ALA A 102 3.42 -3.85 -5.34
CA ALA A 102 4.07 -3.66 -4.05
C ALA A 102 5.60 -3.83 -4.17
N THR A 103 6.07 -4.79 -4.96
CA THR A 103 7.50 -4.96 -5.29
C THR A 103 8.12 -3.69 -5.91
N TRP A 104 7.41 -3.03 -6.83
CA TRP A 104 7.83 -1.73 -7.37
C TRP A 104 7.86 -0.62 -6.31
N ALA A 105 6.87 -0.58 -5.41
CA ALA A 105 6.82 0.39 -4.32
C ALA A 105 7.98 0.19 -3.31
N VAL A 106 8.32 -1.05 -2.98
CA VAL A 106 9.47 -1.40 -2.14
C VAL A 106 10.78 -0.98 -2.79
N ALA A 107 10.94 -1.15 -4.11
CA ALA A 107 12.11 -0.64 -4.83
C ALA A 107 12.20 0.89 -4.86
N ALA A 108 11.07 1.59 -4.89
CA ALA A 108 11.02 3.06 -4.78
C ALA A 108 11.39 3.54 -3.37
N ALA A 109 10.96 2.82 -2.34
CA ALA A 109 11.23 3.15 -0.94
C ALA A 109 12.70 2.96 -0.55
N TRP A 110 13.40 1.97 -1.13
CA TRP A 110 14.82 1.73 -0.90
C TRP A 110 15.57 1.54 -2.23
N PRO A 111 15.94 2.64 -2.91
CA PRO A 111 16.56 2.60 -4.23
C PRO A 111 18.02 2.12 -4.21
N GLU A 112 18.76 2.38 -3.13
CA GLU A 112 20.22 2.15 -3.03
C GLU A 112 20.60 0.85 -2.29
N GLY A 113 19.66 -0.08 -2.07
CA GLY A 113 19.89 -1.32 -1.32
C GLY A 113 19.92 -2.58 -2.18
N GLU A 114 20.89 -3.45 -1.93
CA GLU A 114 20.80 -4.85 -2.39
C GLU A 114 19.72 -5.57 -1.58
N ARG A 115 18.77 -6.19 -2.29
CA ARG A 115 17.69 -6.94 -1.67
C ARG A 115 17.30 -8.12 -2.53
N THR A 116 17.08 -9.25 -1.87
CA THR A 116 16.43 -10.40 -2.48
C THR A 116 14.93 -10.22 -2.43
N THR A 117 14.26 -10.25 -3.58
CA THR A 117 12.79 -10.11 -3.66
C THR A 117 12.18 -11.36 -4.25
N THR A 118 11.13 -11.89 -3.61
CA THR A 118 10.32 -13.00 -4.13
C THR A 118 8.85 -12.61 -4.17
N VAL A 119 8.22 -12.71 -5.34
CA VAL A 119 6.80 -12.51 -5.55
C VAL A 119 6.11 -13.87 -5.60
N LEU A 120 5.14 -14.07 -4.71
CA LEU A 120 4.35 -15.30 -4.62
C LEU A 120 2.92 -15.01 -5.04
N ASP A 121 2.40 -15.74 -6.03
CA ASP A 121 1.01 -15.63 -6.48
C ASP A 121 0.49 -16.96 -7.06
N TRP A 122 -0.82 -17.17 -7.07
CA TRP A 122 -1.41 -18.36 -7.68
C TRP A 122 -1.58 -18.21 -9.20
N ALA A 123 -1.69 -16.97 -9.70
CA ALA A 123 -1.97 -16.63 -11.08
C ALA A 123 -0.69 -16.50 -11.91
N GLU A 124 -0.29 -17.60 -12.57
CA GLU A 124 0.86 -17.63 -13.50
C GLU A 124 0.87 -16.49 -14.53
N PRO A 125 -0.27 -16.12 -15.17
CA PRO A 125 -0.26 -15.02 -16.14
C PRO A 125 0.12 -13.67 -15.53
N ALA A 126 -0.22 -13.43 -14.25
CA ALA A 126 0.15 -12.21 -13.53
C ALA A 126 1.65 -12.19 -13.21
N LEU A 127 2.19 -13.31 -12.74
CA LEU A 127 3.62 -13.47 -12.46
C LEU A 127 4.47 -13.28 -13.71
N ALA A 128 4.07 -13.90 -14.83
CA ALA A 128 4.78 -13.77 -16.10
C ALA A 128 4.83 -12.32 -16.60
N LEU A 129 3.71 -11.58 -16.51
CA LEU A 129 3.69 -10.16 -16.87
C LEU A 129 4.52 -9.31 -15.90
N GLY A 130 4.43 -9.59 -14.60
CA GLY A 130 5.21 -8.89 -13.59
C GLY A 130 6.72 -9.05 -13.81
N ALA A 131 7.17 -10.27 -14.14
CA ALA A 131 8.56 -10.56 -14.47
C ALA A 131 9.04 -9.80 -15.72
N GLU A 132 8.20 -9.73 -16.76
CA GLU A 132 8.49 -8.94 -17.96
C GLU A 132 8.64 -7.44 -17.62
N LEU A 133 7.68 -6.88 -16.88
CA LEU A 133 7.72 -5.49 -16.44
C LEU A 133 9.00 -5.19 -15.64
N ALA A 134 9.27 -6.02 -14.63
CA ALA A 134 10.43 -5.86 -13.78
C ALA A 134 11.75 -6.02 -14.55
N GLY A 135 11.80 -6.85 -15.59
CA GLY A 135 12.96 -7.00 -16.48
C GLY A 135 13.35 -5.71 -17.23
N THR A 136 12.39 -4.81 -17.46
CA THR A 136 12.63 -3.49 -18.07
C THR A 136 12.94 -2.39 -17.06
N ALA A 137 12.90 -2.69 -15.76
CA ALA A 137 13.08 -1.71 -14.71
C ALA A 137 14.52 -1.19 -14.66
N ALA A 138 14.69 0.08 -14.32
CA ALA A 138 16.03 0.65 -14.09
C ALA A 138 16.71 0.06 -12.83
N SER A 139 15.93 -0.33 -11.82
CA SER A 139 16.42 -0.94 -10.58
C SER A 139 16.96 -2.38 -10.81
N PRO A 140 18.23 -2.66 -10.46
CA PRO A 140 18.77 -4.02 -10.51
C PRO A 140 18.02 -4.99 -9.58
N ALA A 141 17.59 -4.53 -8.40
CA ALA A 141 16.85 -5.35 -7.45
C ALA A 141 15.49 -5.79 -8.00
N LEU A 142 14.80 -4.92 -8.77
CA LEU A 142 13.57 -5.31 -9.48
C LEU A 142 13.85 -6.35 -10.56
N ARG A 143 14.87 -6.13 -11.39
CA ARG A 143 15.23 -7.09 -12.47
C ARG A 143 15.61 -8.46 -11.91
N ALA A 144 16.17 -8.52 -10.71
CA ALA A 144 16.57 -9.76 -10.04
C ALA A 144 15.44 -10.43 -9.23
N ALA A 145 14.23 -9.85 -9.19
CA ALA A 145 13.11 -10.39 -8.44
C ALA A 145 12.74 -11.79 -8.96
N ARG A 146 12.44 -12.69 -8.02
CA ARG A 146 11.99 -14.06 -8.30
C ARG A 146 10.47 -14.11 -8.31
N TRP A 147 9.89 -14.77 -9.30
CA TRP A 147 8.45 -14.89 -9.47
C TRP A 147 8.09 -16.36 -9.37
N GLN A 148 7.28 -16.73 -8.37
CA GLN A 148 7.02 -18.12 -8.07
C GLN A 148 5.53 -18.37 -7.88
N ARG A 149 5.03 -19.36 -8.61
CA ARG A 149 3.64 -19.77 -8.50
C ARG A 149 3.42 -20.55 -7.21
N GLN A 150 2.52 -20.06 -6.37
CA GLN A 150 2.16 -20.71 -5.12
C GLN A 150 0.72 -20.42 -4.75
N VAL A 151 0.00 -21.44 -4.28
CA VAL A 151 -1.31 -21.24 -3.65
C VAL A 151 -1.09 -20.62 -2.27
N ILE A 152 -1.60 -19.41 -2.12
CA ILE A 152 -1.48 -18.63 -0.90
C ILE A 152 -2.52 -19.11 0.11
N GLY A 153 -2.13 -19.27 1.39
CA GLY A 153 -2.99 -19.74 2.47
C GLY A 153 -3.02 -21.26 2.70
N GLY A 154 -2.21 -22.04 1.96
CA GLY A 154 -2.15 -23.52 2.04
C GLY A 154 -0.90 -24.13 2.68
N GLY A 155 0.04 -23.34 3.23
CA GLY A 155 1.30 -23.85 3.81
C GLY A 155 2.39 -22.78 3.90
N PRO A 156 3.59 -23.12 4.44
CA PRO A 156 4.63 -22.13 4.68
C PRO A 156 5.15 -21.54 3.36
N ALA A 157 5.06 -20.22 3.24
CA ALA A 157 5.42 -19.45 2.04
C ALA A 157 6.58 -18.48 2.30
N VAL A 158 6.77 -18.07 3.56
CA VAL A 158 7.74 -17.05 3.94
C VAL A 158 8.92 -17.71 4.66
N PRO A 159 10.14 -17.64 4.10
CA PRO A 159 11.36 -18.12 4.76
C PRO A 159 11.59 -17.44 6.11
N ASP A 160 12.12 -18.18 7.07
CA ASP A 160 12.54 -17.62 8.35
C ASP A 160 13.62 -16.56 8.16
N GLY A 161 13.54 -15.47 8.94
CA GLY A 161 14.47 -14.36 8.84
C GLY A 161 14.19 -13.40 7.67
N THR A 162 13.07 -13.56 6.94
CA THR A 162 12.63 -12.56 5.95
C THR A 162 12.48 -11.19 6.63
N ASP A 163 13.07 -10.14 6.07
CA ASP A 163 13.03 -8.81 6.67
C ASP A 163 11.68 -8.13 6.45
N LEU A 164 11.15 -8.14 5.23
CA LEU A 164 9.88 -7.50 4.87
C LEU A 164 8.92 -8.47 4.18
N VAL A 165 7.66 -8.48 4.63
CA VAL A 165 6.55 -9.03 3.84
C VAL A 165 5.59 -7.92 3.45
N THR A 166 5.18 -7.91 2.18
CA THR A 166 4.02 -7.13 1.72
C THR A 166 2.84 -8.04 1.42
N VAL A 167 1.65 -7.57 1.75
CA VAL A 167 0.37 -8.18 1.35
C VAL A 167 -0.53 -7.06 0.87
N SER A 168 -0.89 -7.01 -0.42
CA SER A 168 -1.67 -5.89 -0.94
C SER A 168 -2.82 -6.32 -1.83
N TYR A 169 -4.04 -5.89 -1.50
CA TYR A 169 -5.27 -6.11 -2.28
C TYR A 169 -5.64 -7.57 -2.56
N VAL A 170 -5.14 -8.52 -1.76
CA VAL A 170 -5.38 -9.96 -1.95
C VAL A 170 -6.26 -10.57 -0.84
N LEU A 171 -6.30 -9.99 0.36
CA LEU A 171 -7.03 -10.61 1.49
C LEU A 171 -8.54 -10.68 1.24
N GLY A 172 -9.06 -9.79 0.40
CA GLY A 172 -10.45 -9.79 -0.03
C GLY A 172 -10.85 -10.90 -1.00
N GLU A 173 -9.88 -11.55 -1.63
CA GLU A 173 -10.10 -12.66 -2.57
C GLU A 173 -10.07 -14.02 -1.86
N LEU A 174 -9.66 -14.04 -0.59
CA LEU A 174 -9.41 -15.25 0.18
C LEU A 174 -10.58 -15.58 1.11
N THR A 175 -10.79 -16.89 1.31
CA THR A 175 -11.60 -17.41 2.42
C THR A 175 -11.04 -16.91 3.75
N ASP A 176 -11.85 -16.90 4.80
CA ASP A 176 -11.39 -16.40 6.10
C ASP A 176 -10.22 -17.23 6.65
N ASP A 177 -10.20 -18.56 6.43
CA ASP A 177 -9.12 -19.44 6.84
C ASP A 177 -7.82 -19.15 6.09
N ALA A 178 -7.90 -19.01 4.76
CA ALA A 178 -6.74 -18.66 3.94
C ALA A 178 -6.21 -17.27 4.32
N ARG A 179 -7.10 -16.29 4.52
CA ARG A 179 -6.74 -14.94 4.96
C ARG A 179 -5.93 -14.96 6.25
N ARG A 180 -6.42 -15.68 7.25
CA ARG A 180 -5.73 -15.85 8.53
C ARG A 180 -4.36 -16.49 8.34
N SER A 181 -4.29 -17.55 7.54
CA SER A 181 -3.02 -18.19 7.20
C SER A 181 -2.03 -17.24 6.53
N VAL A 182 -2.46 -16.36 5.62
CA VAL A 182 -1.57 -15.36 4.97
C VAL A 182 -0.98 -14.40 5.99
N VAL A 183 -1.81 -13.88 6.90
CA VAL A 183 -1.33 -12.97 7.94
C VAL A 183 -0.36 -13.69 8.88
N ASP A 184 -0.63 -14.95 9.22
CA ASP A 184 0.28 -15.77 10.03
C ASP A 184 1.62 -16.04 9.30
N GLN A 185 1.61 -16.15 7.96
CA GLN A 185 2.83 -16.21 7.15
C GLN A 185 3.57 -14.87 7.14
N ALA A 186 2.87 -13.74 6.95
CA ALA A 186 3.46 -12.41 7.02
C ALA A 186 4.13 -12.15 8.39
N ALA A 187 3.52 -12.67 9.46
CA ALA A 187 4.06 -12.59 10.80
C ALA A 187 5.40 -13.34 10.96
N ARG A 188 5.83 -14.22 10.05
CA ARG A 188 7.15 -14.87 10.12
C ARG A 188 8.31 -13.90 9.83
N ALA A 189 8.02 -12.75 9.22
CA ALA A 189 9.03 -11.74 8.89
C ALA A 189 9.39 -10.83 10.08
N ARG A 190 10.38 -9.97 9.87
CA ARG A 190 10.76 -8.91 10.84
C ARG A 190 9.86 -7.67 10.70
N ALA A 191 9.31 -7.42 9.53
CA ALA A 191 8.36 -6.36 9.24
C ALA A 191 7.26 -6.85 8.29
N ALA A 192 6.04 -6.34 8.46
CA ALA A 192 4.90 -6.64 7.60
C ALA A 192 4.16 -5.35 7.23
N VAL A 193 3.84 -5.19 5.95
CA VAL A 193 3.01 -4.11 5.43
C VAL A 193 1.81 -4.72 4.71
N ILE A 194 0.61 -4.45 5.21
CA ILE A 194 -0.64 -5.00 4.70
C ILE A 194 -1.52 -3.85 4.24
N VAL A 195 -2.00 -3.90 3.00
CA VAL A 195 -2.82 -2.85 2.36
C VAL A 195 -4.05 -3.47 1.71
N GLU A 196 -5.23 -2.89 1.96
CA GLU A 196 -6.51 -3.30 1.36
C GLU A 196 -7.28 -2.07 0.87
N PRO A 197 -8.33 -2.25 0.03
CA PRO A 197 -9.21 -1.15 -0.35
C PRO A 197 -9.76 -0.38 0.86
N GLY A 198 -9.88 0.93 0.72
CA GLY A 198 -10.39 1.84 1.76
C GLY A 198 -11.90 1.81 1.88
N THR A 199 -12.47 0.60 1.95
CA THR A 199 -13.88 0.30 2.18
C THR A 199 -14.08 -0.25 3.60
N PRO A 200 -15.32 -0.30 4.12
CA PRO A 200 -15.60 -0.94 5.40
C PRO A 200 -15.07 -2.37 5.50
N GLU A 201 -15.20 -3.17 4.44
CA GLU A 201 -14.71 -4.56 4.41
C GLU A 201 -13.19 -4.65 4.37
N GLY A 202 -12.52 -3.81 3.58
CA GLY A 202 -11.06 -3.77 3.51
C GLY A 202 -10.46 -3.33 4.84
N TYR A 203 -11.04 -2.30 5.47
CA TYR A 203 -10.68 -1.88 6.82
C TYR A 203 -10.84 -3.02 7.85
N ARG A 204 -11.96 -3.75 7.82
CA ARG A 204 -12.18 -4.89 8.72
C ARG A 204 -11.07 -5.94 8.60
N ARG A 205 -10.65 -6.26 7.36
CA ARG A 205 -9.54 -7.19 7.11
C ARG A 205 -8.20 -6.65 7.63
N VAL A 206 -7.95 -5.35 7.46
CA VAL A 206 -6.71 -4.71 7.96
C VAL A 206 -6.67 -4.70 9.49
N ILE A 207 -7.78 -4.44 10.17
CA ILE A 207 -7.83 -4.51 11.64
C ILE A 207 -7.67 -5.94 12.13
N GLU A 208 -8.34 -6.91 11.50
CA GLU A 208 -8.14 -8.33 11.81
C GLU A 208 -6.66 -8.73 11.64
N ALA A 209 -6.02 -8.29 10.56
CA ALA A 209 -4.61 -8.57 10.30
C ALA A 209 -3.68 -7.88 11.31
N ARG A 210 -3.96 -6.61 11.64
CA ARG A 210 -3.25 -5.83 12.65
C ARG A 210 -3.27 -6.52 14.01
N ASP A 211 -4.44 -6.93 14.48
CA ASP A 211 -4.58 -7.55 15.80
C ASP A 211 -3.84 -8.90 15.84
N ARG A 212 -3.83 -9.63 14.73
CA ARG A 212 -3.05 -10.86 14.57
C ARG A 212 -1.54 -10.62 14.64
N LEU A 213 -1.04 -9.59 13.95
CA LEU A 213 0.37 -9.21 14.00
C LEU A 213 0.77 -8.82 15.43
N ILE A 214 -0.04 -8.03 16.12
CA ILE A 214 0.20 -7.65 17.52
C ILE A 214 0.24 -8.89 18.42
N ALA A 215 -0.71 -9.81 18.27
CA ALA A 215 -0.72 -11.07 19.02
C ALA A 215 0.52 -11.94 18.73
N ALA A 216 1.12 -11.81 17.54
CA ALA A 216 2.36 -12.47 17.15
C ALA A 216 3.64 -11.73 17.62
N GLY A 217 3.51 -10.67 18.43
CA GLY A 217 4.63 -9.91 18.99
C GLY A 217 5.15 -8.79 18.08
N PHE A 218 4.29 -8.23 17.23
CA PHE A 218 4.60 -7.04 16.46
C PHE A 218 4.11 -5.77 17.17
N GLU A 219 4.80 -4.67 16.88
CA GLU A 219 4.36 -3.33 17.20
C GLU A 219 4.01 -2.56 15.93
N VAL A 220 2.91 -1.81 16.00
CA VAL A 220 2.43 -1.01 14.87
C VAL A 220 3.32 0.21 14.72
N VAL A 221 3.87 0.37 13.52
CA VAL A 221 4.71 1.51 13.12
C VAL A 221 3.83 2.63 12.54
N ALA A 222 2.88 2.24 11.68
CA ALA A 222 1.93 3.12 11.01
C ALA A 222 0.68 2.34 10.58
N PRO A 223 -0.47 2.98 10.33
CA PRO A 223 -0.77 4.40 10.58
C PRO A 223 -1.07 4.70 12.04
N CYS A 224 -1.52 3.70 12.81
CA CYS A 224 -1.93 3.88 14.20
C CYS A 224 -0.75 4.34 15.06
N PRO A 225 -0.94 5.33 15.95
CA PRO A 225 0.11 5.77 16.87
C PRO A 225 0.28 4.82 18.08
N HIS A 226 -0.42 3.68 18.09
CA HIS A 226 -0.46 2.72 19.18
C HIS A 226 -0.67 1.29 18.68
N SER A 227 -0.30 0.33 19.53
CA SER A 227 -0.61 -1.10 19.38
C SER A 227 -1.81 -1.56 20.23
N ALA A 228 -2.50 -0.65 20.93
CA ALA A 228 -3.75 -0.96 21.65
C ALA A 228 -4.91 -1.30 20.69
N ALA A 229 -6.05 -1.77 21.20
CA ALA A 229 -7.24 -2.02 20.37
C ALA A 229 -7.64 -0.77 19.55
N CYS A 230 -8.14 -0.96 18.32
CA CYS A 230 -8.57 0.17 17.49
C CYS A 230 -9.77 0.88 18.17
N PRO A 231 -9.75 2.21 18.33
CA PRO A 231 -10.82 2.94 19.01
C PRO A 231 -12.09 3.14 18.16
N ILE A 232 -12.06 2.80 16.87
CA ILE A 232 -13.26 2.83 16.01
C ILE A 232 -14.11 1.59 16.34
N GLU A 233 -15.36 1.83 16.73
CA GLU A 233 -16.32 0.77 16.98
C GLU A 233 -16.61 -0.03 15.68
N PRO A 234 -16.51 -1.37 15.70
CA PRO A 234 -16.79 -2.19 14.53
C PRO A 234 -18.18 -1.92 13.93
N GLY A 235 -18.20 -1.57 12.64
CA GLY A 235 -19.45 -1.28 11.92
C GLY A 235 -19.97 0.15 12.05
N ALA A 236 -19.44 0.95 12.98
CA ALA A 236 -19.81 2.36 13.11
C ALA A 236 -19.10 3.26 12.09
N ASP A 237 -17.82 2.98 11.82
CA ASP A 237 -17.00 3.71 10.85
C ASP A 237 -15.80 2.84 10.37
N TRP A 238 -14.97 3.37 9.48
CA TRP A 238 -13.73 2.73 9.03
C TRP A 238 -12.57 3.72 8.86
N CYS A 239 -11.36 3.31 9.25
CA CYS A 239 -10.15 4.10 9.00
C CYS A 239 -9.59 3.80 7.61
N HIS A 240 -9.42 4.84 6.79
CA HIS A 240 -8.80 4.75 5.48
C HIS A 240 -8.01 6.04 5.19
N PHE A 241 -7.28 6.03 4.07
CA PHE A 241 -6.46 7.11 3.55
C PHE A 241 -6.67 7.22 2.05
N SER A 242 -6.01 8.19 1.42
CA SER A 242 -6.18 8.52 0.01
C SER A 242 -4.83 8.79 -0.63
N ALA A 243 -4.47 8.05 -1.66
CA ALA A 243 -3.29 8.29 -2.47
C ALA A 243 -3.71 8.81 -3.83
N ARG A 244 -3.08 9.89 -4.28
CA ARG A 244 -3.36 10.46 -5.60
C ARG A 244 -2.60 9.69 -6.68
N VAL A 245 -3.34 9.20 -7.66
CA VAL A 245 -2.85 8.40 -8.78
C VAL A 245 -3.00 9.20 -10.07
N SER A 246 -1.91 9.33 -10.82
CA SER A 246 -1.96 9.96 -12.15
C SER A 246 -2.65 9.03 -13.15
N ARG A 247 -3.66 9.53 -13.87
CA ARG A 247 -4.37 8.76 -14.89
C ARG A 247 -3.57 8.72 -16.19
N SER A 248 -3.27 7.51 -16.67
CA SER A 248 -2.77 7.27 -18.03
C SER A 248 -3.81 7.71 -19.08
N SER A 249 -3.37 7.83 -20.34
CA SER A 249 -4.27 8.03 -21.49
C SER A 249 -5.36 6.95 -21.54
N LEU A 250 -5.00 5.68 -21.30
CA LEU A 250 -5.95 4.57 -21.22
C LEU A 250 -6.96 4.75 -20.07
N HIS A 251 -6.50 5.16 -18.87
CA HIS A 251 -7.41 5.43 -17.74
C HIS A 251 -8.46 6.49 -18.07
N ARG A 252 -8.04 7.57 -18.76
CA ARG A 252 -8.96 8.62 -19.18
C ARG A 252 -9.96 8.13 -20.23
N GLN A 253 -9.50 7.32 -21.19
CA GLN A 253 -10.37 6.75 -22.23
C GLN A 253 -11.42 5.79 -21.66
N VAL A 254 -11.06 4.93 -20.70
CA VAL A 254 -12.00 3.91 -20.20
C VAL A 254 -12.95 4.44 -19.13
N LYS A 255 -12.49 5.30 -18.21
CA LYS A 255 -13.37 5.81 -17.13
C LYS A 255 -14.23 7.01 -17.54
N GLY A 256 -14.08 7.54 -18.76
CA GLY A 256 -14.82 8.72 -19.23
C GLY A 256 -14.56 9.98 -18.39
N GLY A 257 -13.46 10.02 -17.64
CA GLY A 257 -13.14 11.11 -16.70
C GLY A 257 -12.23 12.16 -17.35
N SER A 258 -12.58 13.43 -17.20
CA SER A 258 -11.80 14.58 -17.71
C SER A 258 -10.56 14.92 -16.87
N LEU A 259 -10.54 14.55 -15.59
CA LEU A 259 -9.43 14.83 -14.68
C LEU A 259 -8.22 13.92 -14.95
N ALA A 260 -7.02 14.48 -14.87
CA ALA A 260 -5.75 13.79 -15.09
C ALA A 260 -5.31 12.89 -13.91
N TYR A 261 -6.10 12.81 -12.84
CA TYR A 261 -5.80 12.02 -11.65
C TYR A 261 -7.06 11.37 -11.06
N GLU A 262 -6.85 10.37 -10.20
CA GLU A 262 -7.86 9.82 -9.30
C GLU A 262 -7.29 9.58 -7.92
N ASP A 263 -8.15 9.55 -6.91
CA ASP A 263 -7.77 9.25 -5.53
C ASP A 263 -8.10 7.77 -5.26
N GLU A 264 -7.07 6.94 -5.04
CA GLU A 264 -7.25 5.57 -4.55
C GLU A 264 -7.41 5.61 -3.03
N LYS A 265 -8.52 5.06 -2.55
CA LYS A 265 -8.77 4.91 -1.11
C LYS A 265 -8.26 3.57 -0.64
N PHE A 266 -7.51 3.56 0.46
CA PHE A 266 -6.93 2.34 1.02
C PHE A 266 -6.90 2.37 2.55
N SER A 267 -6.86 1.19 3.15
CA SER A 267 -6.59 0.98 4.58
C SER A 267 -5.29 0.17 4.68
N TYR A 268 -4.47 0.42 5.70
CA TYR A 268 -3.22 -0.30 5.86
C TYR A 268 -2.80 -0.48 7.32
N VAL A 269 -1.88 -1.42 7.53
CA VAL A 269 -1.07 -1.55 8.74
C VAL A 269 0.36 -1.85 8.33
N ALA A 270 1.32 -1.17 8.95
CA ALA A 270 2.74 -1.42 8.84
C ALA A 270 3.26 -1.70 10.25
N ALA A 271 3.91 -2.84 10.45
CA ALA A 271 4.32 -3.30 11.78
C ALA A 271 5.69 -3.97 11.74
N VAL A 272 6.41 -3.91 12.86
CA VAL A 272 7.70 -4.59 13.04
C VAL A 272 7.67 -5.51 14.24
N ARG A 273 8.38 -6.63 14.14
CA ARG A 273 8.60 -7.56 15.24
C ARG A 273 9.61 -6.95 16.21
N THR A 274 9.22 -6.82 17.47
CA THR A 274 10.12 -6.28 18.48
C THR A 274 11.17 -7.32 18.88
N THR A 275 12.39 -7.16 18.40
CA THR A 275 13.56 -7.91 18.89
C THR A 275 14.43 -6.97 19.72
N GLY A 276 13.93 -6.57 20.90
CA GLY A 276 14.67 -5.68 21.82
C GLY A 276 13.90 -4.48 22.41
N GLY A 277 12.57 -4.40 22.25
CA GLY A 277 11.76 -3.26 22.70
C GLY A 277 11.68 -2.12 21.66
N THR A 278 10.71 -1.21 21.83
CA THR A 278 10.50 -0.02 20.98
C THR A 278 11.02 1.27 21.59
N ASP A 279 11.96 1.16 22.54
CA ASP A 279 12.59 2.28 23.25
C ASP A 279 13.34 3.29 22.33
N GLY A 280 13.25 3.15 21.01
CA GLY A 280 13.81 4.08 20.02
C GLY A 280 12.86 4.50 18.88
N LEU A 281 11.59 4.06 18.83
CA LEU A 281 10.65 4.62 17.84
C LEU A 281 10.30 6.06 18.23
N PRO A 282 10.36 7.05 17.32
CA PRO A 282 9.93 8.42 17.65
C PRO A 282 8.50 8.39 18.20
N ALA A 283 8.09 9.28 19.09
CA ALA A 283 6.71 9.24 19.60
C ALA A 283 5.74 9.96 18.64
N VAL A 284 4.82 9.24 18.00
CA VAL A 284 3.66 9.89 17.34
C VAL A 284 2.56 10.04 18.37
N ARG A 285 2.23 11.29 18.73
CA ARG A 285 1.16 11.59 19.69
C ARG A 285 -0.22 11.29 19.10
N ALA A 286 -0.45 11.73 17.87
CA ALA A 286 -1.69 11.48 17.16
C ALA A 286 -1.49 11.35 15.64
N ARG A 287 -2.46 10.74 14.97
CA ARG A 287 -2.55 10.58 13.53
C ARG A 287 -3.84 11.23 13.04
N VAL A 288 -3.77 12.04 11.99
CA VAL A 288 -4.95 12.60 11.32
C VAL A 288 -5.66 11.49 10.54
N VAL A 289 -6.90 11.17 10.94
CA VAL A 289 -7.66 10.04 10.37
C VAL A 289 -8.73 10.46 9.37
N ARG A 290 -8.92 11.76 9.16
CA ARG A 290 -9.84 12.33 8.14
C ARG A 290 -9.21 13.55 7.49
N ARG A 291 -9.66 13.93 6.29
CA ARG A 291 -9.23 15.18 5.65
C ARG A 291 -9.51 16.37 6.58
N PRO A 292 -8.50 17.19 6.92
CA PRO A 292 -8.69 18.39 7.72
C PRO A 292 -9.78 19.30 7.15
N GLN A 293 -10.70 19.75 8.01
CA GLN A 293 -11.76 20.66 7.58
C GLN A 293 -11.30 22.11 7.79
N ILE A 294 -10.83 22.74 6.72
CA ILE A 294 -10.42 24.15 6.75
C ILE A 294 -11.64 25.06 6.66
N ARG A 295 -11.84 25.90 7.68
CA ARG A 295 -12.90 26.92 7.73
C ARG A 295 -12.28 28.31 7.93
N LYS A 296 -13.11 29.36 7.85
CA LYS A 296 -12.64 30.74 8.08
C LYS A 296 -12.10 30.88 9.52
N GLY A 297 -10.78 30.92 9.65
CA GLY A 297 -10.08 31.18 10.91
C GLY A 297 -9.86 29.97 11.83
N GLN A 298 -10.21 28.76 11.37
CA GLN A 298 -9.99 27.53 12.12
C GLN A 298 -9.85 26.31 11.20
N VAL A 299 -9.17 25.29 11.69
CA VAL A 299 -9.07 23.95 11.10
C VAL A 299 -9.61 22.95 12.11
N LEU A 300 -10.48 22.04 11.67
CA LEU A 300 -10.97 20.95 12.49
C LEU A 300 -10.27 19.66 12.07
N LEU A 301 -9.61 19.02 13.02
CA LEU A 301 -8.89 17.76 12.86
C LEU A 301 -9.66 16.63 13.55
N GLU A 302 -9.72 15.47 12.91
CA GLU A 302 -10.13 14.22 13.53
C GLU A 302 -8.89 13.35 13.67
N LEU A 303 -8.60 12.96 14.91
CA LEU A 303 -7.34 12.38 15.33
C LEU A 303 -7.58 11.00 15.94
N CYS A 304 -6.72 10.04 15.63
CA CYS A 304 -6.48 8.89 16.49
C CYS A 304 -5.25 9.19 17.33
N THR A 305 -5.39 9.17 18.64
CA THR A 305 -4.33 9.50 19.60
C THR A 305 -3.73 8.24 20.21
N ARG A 306 -2.49 8.32 20.69
CA ARG A 306 -1.80 7.19 21.32
C ARG A 306 -2.53 6.67 22.55
N ASP A 307 -3.05 7.57 23.38
CA ASP A 307 -3.54 7.25 24.73
C ASP A 307 -5.07 7.38 24.87
N ASP A 308 -5.70 8.36 24.19
CA ASP A 308 -7.12 8.72 24.39
C ASP A 308 -8.06 8.20 23.29
N GLY A 309 -7.56 7.44 22.32
CA GLY A 309 -8.34 6.98 21.17
C GLY A 309 -8.75 8.11 20.22
N LEU A 310 -10.00 8.11 19.74
CA LEU A 310 -10.47 9.10 18.76
C LEU A 310 -10.80 10.45 19.41
N ARG A 311 -10.25 11.53 18.86
CA ARG A 311 -10.45 12.90 19.34
C ARG A 311 -10.72 13.86 18.18
N ARG A 312 -11.50 14.91 18.46
CA ARG A 312 -11.63 16.08 17.58
C ARG A 312 -10.87 17.24 18.17
N GLU A 313 -10.12 17.94 17.33
CA GLU A 313 -9.34 19.12 17.73
C GLU A 313 -9.67 20.30 16.82
N THR A 314 -9.89 21.47 17.42
CA THR A 314 -10.11 22.71 16.68
C THR A 314 -8.91 23.63 16.86
N VAL A 315 -8.13 23.80 15.80
CA VAL A 315 -6.99 24.72 15.77
C VAL A 315 -7.43 26.04 15.17
N THR A 316 -7.22 27.16 15.86
CA THR A 316 -7.75 28.47 15.45
C THR A 316 -6.60 29.47 15.25
N LYS A 317 -6.85 30.59 14.57
CA LYS A 317 -5.84 31.64 14.31
C LYS A 317 -5.07 32.11 15.55
N ARG A 318 -5.66 32.04 16.76
CA ARG A 318 -4.98 32.42 18.01
C ARG A 318 -3.84 31.46 18.40
N HIS A 319 -3.80 30.25 17.81
CA HIS A 319 -2.73 29.27 18.04
C HIS A 319 -1.51 29.49 17.13
N GLY A 320 -1.43 30.62 16.41
CA GLY A 320 -0.21 31.02 15.68
C GLY A 320 0.29 29.96 14.70
N ASP A 321 1.46 29.41 15.00
CA ASP A 321 2.21 28.50 14.12
C ASP A 321 1.53 27.15 14.00
N LEU A 322 0.92 26.66 15.09
CA LEU A 322 0.09 25.48 15.06
C LEU A 322 -1.10 25.62 14.10
N TYR A 323 -1.66 26.83 13.94
CA TYR A 323 -2.71 27.06 12.93
C TYR A 323 -2.17 27.07 11.50
N ARG A 324 -0.93 27.50 11.29
CA ARG A 324 -0.26 27.38 9.98
C ARG A 324 -0.02 25.91 9.66
N ALA A 325 0.60 25.18 10.59
CA ALA A 325 0.78 23.73 10.51
C ALA A 325 -0.52 22.98 10.24
N ALA A 326 -1.60 23.26 10.98
CA ALA A 326 -2.89 22.58 10.80
C ALA A 326 -3.48 22.77 9.39
N ARG A 327 -3.20 23.90 8.72
CA ARG A 327 -3.68 24.16 7.35
C ARG A 327 -2.89 23.39 6.30
N ASP A 328 -1.63 23.11 6.60
CA ASP A 328 -0.70 22.41 5.72
C ASP A 328 -0.65 20.90 6.01
N THR A 329 -1.33 20.47 7.08
CA THR A 329 -1.49 19.06 7.46
C THR A 329 -2.39 18.33 6.48
N ASP A 330 -1.98 17.14 6.08
CA ASP A 330 -2.72 16.25 5.21
C ASP A 330 -3.34 15.06 5.96
N TRP A 331 -4.22 14.35 5.25
CA TRP A 331 -4.87 13.15 5.76
C TRP A 331 -3.86 12.01 5.88
N GLY A 332 -3.59 11.60 7.11
CA GLY A 332 -2.59 10.57 7.41
C GLY A 332 -1.33 11.13 8.03
N ASP A 333 -1.23 12.45 8.27
CA ASP A 333 -0.07 13.05 8.91
C ASP A 333 -0.05 12.83 10.42
N ALA A 334 1.16 12.87 10.99
CA ALA A 334 1.35 12.91 12.43
C ALA A 334 0.94 14.29 12.94
N TRP A 335 0.40 14.34 14.16
CA TRP A 335 -0.08 15.57 14.78
C TRP A 335 0.28 15.63 16.28
N PRO A 336 0.75 16.78 16.80
CA PRO A 336 1.23 17.95 16.04
C PRO A 336 2.54 17.62 15.27
N PRO A 337 2.98 18.47 14.31
CA PRO A 337 4.29 18.33 13.70
C PRO A 337 5.40 18.46 14.75
N GLU A 338 6.55 17.81 14.52
CA GLU A 338 7.69 17.91 15.41
C GLU A 338 8.25 19.36 15.41
N GLY A 339 8.39 19.96 16.60
CA GLY A 339 8.97 21.29 16.77
C GLY A 339 8.02 22.42 17.16
N ASP A 340 6.69 22.21 17.06
CA ASP A 340 5.69 23.21 17.48
C ASP A 340 5.27 23.00 18.95
N GLU A 341 6.25 23.01 19.86
CA GLU A 341 6.01 23.12 21.30
C GLU A 341 6.00 24.60 21.71
N ASP A 342 4.81 25.19 21.75
CA ASP A 342 4.47 26.39 22.53
C ASP A 342 3.09 26.21 23.18
#